data_AF-A0A5R9F749-F1
#
_entry.id   AF-A0A5R9F749-F1
#
_cell.length_a   1.000
_cell.length_b   1.000
_cell.length_c   1.000
_cell.angle_alpha   90.00
_cell.angle_beta   90.00
_cell.angle_gamma   90.00
#
_symmetry.space_group_name_H-M   'P 1'
#
loop_
_entity.id
_entity.type
_entity.pdbx_description
1 polymer ?
#
loop_
_entity_poly.entity_id
_entity_poly.type
_entity_poly.pdbx_seq_one_letter_code
_entity_poly.pdbx_strand_id
1 'polypeptide(L)'
;MLYVDNENVMDAGLNLAIEEYILKEFDPEETYLLFYSMDPTVIVGKNQNTIEQINTDYIEENDVAVIRRLSGGGAVYNDPGNLSFSFITKDDGNSFNNYKKFTDPVIKALKKLGVEAELSGRNDILVGGKKISGNAQFFTRGRMYSHGTLMFDVNLENVVKALKVNKEKIESKGIKSIRSRVTNISEHMDEKISREEFKETLLRYIFEGSDEIPTYKLSDGDWKKVKEIAEKRYKNWDWNFGKSPKFNVQHSKRFPIGSIDIRLEVKKGRIEACTIFGDFFGVGDVKEIEERLLGVRYERSSIEEALKDIDVSHYFGNVSKQEFIQLVY
;
A
#
# COMPACT_ATOMS: atom_id res chain seq x y z
N MET A 1 -15.69 15.97 -8.43
CA MET A 1 -14.32 15.54 -8.04
C MET A 1 -13.50 16.78 -7.76
N LEU A 2 -12.77 16.82 -6.65
CA LEU A 2 -11.91 17.92 -6.24
C LEU A 2 -10.45 17.47 -6.12
N TYR A 3 -9.50 18.27 -6.60
CA TYR A 3 -8.08 18.11 -6.29
C TYR A 3 -7.80 18.70 -4.91
N VAL A 4 -7.14 17.96 -4.03
CA VAL A 4 -6.70 18.47 -2.72
C VAL A 4 -5.23 18.86 -2.83
N ASP A 5 -4.92 20.13 -2.62
CA ASP A 5 -3.55 20.63 -2.64
C ASP A 5 -2.86 20.34 -1.30
N ASN A 6 -1.77 19.57 -1.34
CA ASN A 6 -0.98 19.23 -0.16
C ASN A 6 0.13 20.25 0.15
N GLU A 7 0.17 21.39 -0.57
CA GLU A 7 1.16 22.46 -0.44
C GLU A 7 2.61 21.98 -0.71
N ASN A 8 2.77 20.91 -1.50
CA ASN A 8 4.05 20.27 -1.80
C ASN A 8 4.83 19.80 -0.56
N VAL A 9 4.14 19.47 0.54
CA VAL A 9 4.76 18.86 1.72
C VAL A 9 5.40 17.52 1.35
N MET A 10 6.65 17.32 1.79
CA MET A 10 7.45 16.12 1.53
C MET A 10 7.50 15.15 2.72
N ASP A 11 6.96 15.54 3.88
CA ASP A 11 6.84 14.66 5.05
C ASP A 11 5.81 13.55 4.74
N ALA A 12 6.30 12.30 4.67
CA ALA A 12 5.47 11.14 4.35
C ALA A 12 4.35 10.90 5.39
N GLY A 13 4.59 11.24 6.65
CA GLY A 13 3.61 11.07 7.72
C GLY A 13 2.45 12.05 7.59
N LEU A 14 2.73 13.29 7.21
CA LEU A 14 1.72 14.29 6.87
C LEU A 14 0.95 13.89 5.61
N ASN A 15 1.62 13.43 4.56
CA ASN A 15 0.95 13.03 3.32
C ASN A 15 -0.04 11.87 3.52
N LEU A 16 0.33 10.83 4.27
CA LEU A 16 -0.61 9.75 4.61
C LEU A 16 -1.69 10.19 5.61
N ALA A 17 -1.39 11.15 6.48
CA ALA A 17 -2.40 11.74 7.36
C ALA A 17 -3.44 12.56 6.60
N ILE A 18 -3.08 13.27 5.54
CA ILE A 18 -4.02 13.96 4.65
C ILE A 18 -4.96 12.93 4.00
N GLU A 19 -4.42 11.83 3.47
CA GLU A 19 -5.22 10.75 2.88
C GLU A 19 -6.22 10.15 3.88
N GLU A 20 -5.80 9.84 5.11
CA GLU A 20 -6.69 9.35 6.18
C GLU A 20 -7.70 10.41 6.64
N TYR A 21 -7.30 11.68 6.66
CA TYR A 21 -8.17 12.79 7.06
C TYR A 21 -9.31 12.98 6.05
N ILE A 22 -8.99 13.08 4.75
CA ILE A 22 -9.98 13.16 3.67
C ILE A 22 -10.92 11.96 3.75
N LEU A 23 -10.38 10.76 3.92
CA LEU A 23 -11.17 9.53 4.01
C LEU A 23 -12.20 9.57 5.15
N LYS A 24 -11.88 10.19 6.28
CA LYS A 24 -12.75 10.16 7.48
C LYS A 24 -13.69 11.34 7.63
N GLU A 25 -13.25 12.53 7.22
CA GLU A 25 -13.85 13.79 7.68
C GLU A 25 -14.43 14.62 6.54
N PHE A 26 -14.07 14.33 5.28
CA PHE A 26 -14.61 15.04 4.12
C PHE A 26 -15.94 14.44 3.68
N ASP A 27 -16.68 15.17 2.83
CA ASP A 27 -17.98 14.74 2.31
C ASP A 27 -17.86 13.35 1.66
N PRO A 28 -18.60 12.34 2.14
CA PRO A 28 -18.54 11.01 1.56
C PRO A 28 -19.05 10.93 0.13
N GLU A 29 -19.93 11.84 -0.31
CA GLU A 29 -20.51 11.79 -1.66
C GLU A 29 -19.62 12.43 -2.74
N GLU A 30 -18.57 13.14 -2.34
CA GLU A 30 -17.58 13.74 -3.25
C GLU A 30 -16.36 12.81 -3.44
N THR A 31 -15.76 12.87 -4.63
CA THR A 31 -14.49 12.22 -4.94
C THR A 31 -13.35 13.23 -4.83
N TYR A 32 -12.25 12.82 -4.20
CA TYR A 32 -11.07 13.63 -4.02
C TYR A 32 -9.87 12.98 -4.72
N LEU A 33 -9.05 13.79 -5.37
CA LEU A 33 -7.75 13.41 -5.90
C LEU A 33 -6.66 14.10 -5.10
N LEU A 34 -5.72 13.33 -4.58
CA LEU A 34 -4.52 13.83 -3.91
C LEU A 34 -3.30 13.40 -4.72
N PHE A 35 -2.37 14.33 -4.96
CA PHE A 35 -1.02 14.03 -5.43
C PHE A 35 -0.02 14.40 -4.34
N TYR A 36 0.98 13.55 -4.13
CA TYR A 36 2.04 13.81 -3.15
C TYR A 36 3.33 13.10 -3.53
N SER A 37 4.44 13.67 -3.09
CA SER A 37 5.74 13.01 -3.06
C SER A 37 6.32 13.16 -1.67
N MET A 38 7.42 12.48 -1.42
CA MET A 38 8.00 12.46 -0.10
C MET A 38 9.52 12.39 -0.16
N ASP A 39 10.15 12.82 0.92
CA ASP A 39 11.55 12.55 1.18
C ASP A 39 11.80 11.03 1.23
N PRO A 40 13.05 10.55 1.10
CA PRO A 40 13.36 9.13 1.11
C PRO A 40 12.62 8.35 2.19
N THR A 41 11.70 7.48 1.78
CA THR A 41 10.79 6.79 2.69
C THR A 41 10.48 5.37 2.20
N VAL A 42 10.56 4.39 3.09
CA VAL A 42 9.95 3.07 2.89
C VAL A 42 8.54 3.05 3.46
N ILE A 43 7.56 2.82 2.60
CA ILE A 43 6.16 2.60 3.00
C ILE A 43 5.90 1.10 3.09
N VAL A 44 5.60 0.60 4.29
CA VAL A 44 5.24 -0.80 4.54
C VAL A 44 3.73 -1.00 4.57
N GLY A 45 3.26 -2.14 4.06
CA GLY A 45 1.83 -2.50 4.05
C GLY A 45 1.29 -2.76 5.46
N LYS A 46 -0.03 -2.61 5.66
CA LYS A 46 -0.71 -2.75 6.96
C LYS A 46 -0.34 -4.04 7.71
N ASN A 47 -0.22 -5.15 6.98
CA ASN A 47 -0.03 -6.48 7.56
C ASN A 47 1.42 -6.99 7.43
N GLN A 48 2.39 -6.20 6.97
CA GLN A 48 3.77 -6.68 6.88
C GLN A 48 4.53 -6.57 8.21
N ASN A 49 5.45 -7.51 8.45
CA ASN A 49 6.44 -7.36 9.52
C ASN A 49 7.55 -6.41 9.04
N THR A 50 7.60 -5.19 9.60
CA THR A 50 8.47 -4.09 9.14
C THR A 50 9.94 -4.45 9.15
N ILE A 51 10.45 -5.02 10.24
CA ILE A 51 11.88 -5.33 10.41
C ILE A 51 12.35 -6.37 9.38
N GLU A 52 11.44 -7.25 8.96
CA GLU A 52 11.71 -8.25 7.93
C GLU A 52 11.62 -7.68 6.50
N GLN A 53 11.01 -6.51 6.30
CA GLN A 53 10.90 -5.87 4.99
C GLN A 53 12.04 -4.91 4.66
N ILE A 54 12.71 -4.35 5.68
CA ILE A 54 13.64 -3.24 5.49
C ILE A 54 15.09 -3.64 5.80
N ASN A 55 16.03 -3.02 5.09
CA ASN A 55 17.44 -3.06 5.43
C ASN A 55 17.74 -1.99 6.48
N THR A 56 17.67 -2.36 7.76
CA THR A 56 17.81 -1.44 8.90
C THR A 56 19.08 -0.59 8.82
N ASP A 57 20.22 -1.19 8.45
CA ASP A 57 21.50 -0.50 8.40
C ASP A 57 21.46 0.62 7.34
N TYR A 58 20.96 0.32 6.15
CA TYR A 58 20.81 1.33 5.08
C TYR A 58 19.82 2.43 5.47
N ILE A 59 18.70 2.05 6.10
CA ILE A 59 17.66 2.98 6.55
C ILE A 59 18.23 3.99 7.55
N GLU A 60 19.00 3.51 8.53
CA GLU A 60 19.64 4.34 9.55
C GLU A 60 20.80 5.18 8.98
N GLU A 61 21.64 4.61 8.13
CA GLU A 61 22.78 5.31 7.52
C GLU A 61 22.39 6.43 6.54
N ASN A 62 21.18 6.36 5.96
CA ASN A 62 20.73 7.28 4.92
C ASN A 62 19.48 8.09 5.32
N ASP A 63 19.15 8.13 6.62
CA ASP A 63 18.02 8.87 7.18
C ASP A 63 16.68 8.62 6.44
N VAL A 64 16.44 7.37 6.04
CA VAL A 64 15.23 6.99 5.30
C VAL A 64 14.09 6.78 6.30
N ALA A 65 12.96 7.48 6.12
CA ALA A 65 11.80 7.26 6.99
C ALA A 65 11.17 5.88 6.73
N VAL A 66 10.53 5.30 7.76
CA VAL A 66 9.78 4.04 7.63
C VAL A 66 8.38 4.22 8.19
N ILE A 67 7.37 4.15 7.31
CA ILE A 67 5.98 4.43 7.68
C ILE A 67 5.06 3.30 7.22
N ARG A 68 4.12 2.91 8.07
CA ARG A 68 3.07 1.95 7.73
C ARG A 68 1.83 2.65 7.21
N ARG A 69 1.32 2.21 6.05
CA ARG A 69 0.03 2.67 5.49
C ARG A 69 -1.15 1.82 5.96
N LEU A 70 -2.37 2.31 5.76
CA LEU A 70 -3.60 1.57 6.10
C LEU A 70 -3.94 0.47 5.07
N SER A 71 -3.56 0.63 3.81
CA SER A 71 -3.78 -0.39 2.79
C SER A 71 -2.85 -1.60 2.94
N GLY A 72 -3.31 -2.75 2.44
CA GLY A 72 -2.50 -3.97 2.32
C GLY A 72 -1.44 -3.86 1.22
N GLY A 73 -0.82 -4.99 0.85
CA GLY A 73 0.23 -5.05 -0.18
C GLY A 73 1.65 -5.03 0.37
N GLY A 74 2.62 -5.03 -0.56
CA GLY A 74 4.05 -5.07 -0.24
C GLY A 74 4.66 -3.74 0.19
N ALA A 75 5.94 -3.77 0.54
CA ALA A 75 6.73 -2.60 0.89
C ALA A 75 7.24 -1.90 -0.37
N VAL A 76 7.29 -0.57 -0.35
CA VAL A 76 7.75 0.26 -1.47
C VAL A 76 8.70 1.33 -0.96
N TYR A 77 9.75 1.61 -1.72
CA TYR A 77 10.64 2.76 -1.49
C TYR A 77 10.17 3.93 -2.34
N ASN A 78 10.18 5.12 -1.77
CA ASN A 78 9.87 6.38 -2.42
C ASN A 78 10.98 7.37 -2.14
N ASP A 79 11.18 8.29 -3.06
CA ASP A 79 12.03 9.47 -2.94
C ASP A 79 11.34 10.62 -3.69
N PRO A 80 11.93 11.83 -3.76
CA PRO A 80 11.34 12.95 -4.48
C PRO A 80 11.10 12.69 -5.97
N GLY A 81 11.73 11.67 -6.58
CA GLY A 81 11.50 11.24 -7.95
C GLY A 81 10.22 10.42 -8.14
N ASN A 82 9.54 10.01 -7.07
CA ASN A 82 8.23 9.36 -7.15
C ASN A 82 7.10 10.38 -7.02
N LEU A 83 6.05 10.29 -7.85
CA LEU A 83 4.79 11.00 -7.67
C LEU A 83 3.68 10.01 -7.32
N SER A 84 3.20 10.02 -6.07
CA SER A 84 2.06 9.21 -5.67
C SER A 84 0.75 9.92 -5.94
N PHE A 85 -0.29 9.15 -6.23
CA PHE A 85 -1.66 9.63 -6.40
C PHE A 85 -2.62 8.83 -5.51
N SER A 86 -3.73 9.45 -5.11
CA SER A 86 -4.79 8.78 -4.35
C SER A 86 -6.16 9.31 -4.76
N PHE A 87 -7.03 8.41 -5.18
CA PHE A 87 -8.45 8.68 -5.37
C PHE A 87 -9.22 8.25 -4.13
N ILE A 88 -9.83 9.20 -3.43
CA ILE A 88 -10.64 8.96 -2.22
C ILE A 88 -12.11 9.17 -2.58
N THR A 89 -12.95 8.15 -2.41
CA THR A 89 -14.34 8.14 -2.88
C THR A 89 -15.24 7.32 -1.95
N LYS A 90 -16.55 7.47 -2.10
CA LYS A 90 -17.52 6.47 -1.65
C LYS A 90 -17.24 5.12 -2.30
N ASP A 91 -17.42 4.05 -1.53
CA ASP A 91 -17.48 2.71 -2.09
C ASP A 91 -18.87 2.47 -2.68
N ASP A 92 -18.92 2.16 -3.97
CA ASP A 92 -20.13 1.80 -4.70
C ASP A 92 -20.44 0.29 -4.60
N GLY A 93 -19.69 -0.45 -3.78
CA GLY A 93 -19.76 -1.89 -3.60
C GLY A 93 -19.10 -2.70 -4.73
N ASN A 94 -18.67 -2.04 -5.81
CA ASN A 94 -18.04 -2.64 -6.98
C ASN A 94 -16.61 -2.11 -7.25
N SER A 95 -16.14 -1.17 -6.43
CA SER A 95 -14.87 -0.46 -6.65
C SER A 95 -13.68 -1.15 -5.98
N PHE A 96 -13.91 -1.96 -4.95
CA PHE A 96 -12.85 -2.73 -4.31
C PHE A 96 -12.34 -3.83 -5.25
N ASN A 97 -11.02 -3.98 -5.36
CA ASN A 97 -10.31 -4.79 -6.36
C ASN A 97 -10.50 -4.36 -7.83
N ASN A 98 -11.28 -3.31 -8.11
CA ASN A 98 -11.38 -2.72 -9.44
C ASN A 98 -10.30 -1.64 -9.62
N TYR A 99 -9.04 -2.07 -9.69
CA TYR A 99 -7.91 -1.17 -9.92
C TYR A 99 -8.02 -0.44 -11.26
N LYS A 100 -8.67 -1.04 -12.25
CA LYS A 100 -8.88 -0.42 -13.57
C LYS A 100 -9.60 0.91 -13.44
N LYS A 101 -10.68 1.00 -12.64
CA LYS A 101 -11.45 2.24 -12.45
C LYS A 101 -10.56 3.44 -12.06
N PHE A 102 -9.57 3.22 -11.20
CA PHE A 102 -8.71 4.27 -10.65
C PHE A 102 -7.40 4.47 -11.42
N THR A 103 -6.93 3.44 -12.13
CA THR A 103 -5.72 3.54 -12.95
C THR A 103 -5.99 4.03 -14.38
N ASP A 104 -7.21 3.87 -14.90
CA ASP A 104 -7.57 4.25 -16.27
C ASP A 104 -7.36 5.75 -16.57
N PRO A 105 -7.75 6.70 -15.68
CA PRO A 105 -7.47 8.12 -15.90
C PRO A 105 -5.96 8.42 -15.97
N VAL A 106 -5.17 7.79 -15.09
CA VAL A 106 -3.72 7.94 -15.04
C VAL A 106 -3.06 7.35 -16.29
N ILE A 107 -3.48 6.15 -16.71
CA ILE A 107 -2.98 5.49 -17.93
C ILE A 107 -3.29 6.34 -19.17
N LYS A 108 -4.50 6.89 -19.28
CA LYS A 108 -4.87 7.79 -20.38
C LYS A 108 -3.99 9.03 -20.42
N ALA A 109 -3.75 9.65 -19.28
CA ALA A 109 -2.87 10.82 -19.17
C ALA A 109 -1.42 10.48 -19.56
N LEU A 110 -0.90 9.33 -19.11
CA LEU A 110 0.43 8.82 -19.51
C LEU A 110 0.54 8.61 -21.03
N LYS A 111 -0.48 8.01 -21.66
CA LYS A 111 -0.49 7.82 -23.13
C LYS A 111 -0.49 9.14 -23.89
N LYS A 112 -1.17 10.16 -23.38
CA LYS A 112 -1.14 11.51 -23.96
C LYS A 112 0.23 12.19 -23.83
N LEU A 113 1.03 11.76 -22.88
CA LEU A 113 2.44 12.15 -22.69
C LEU A 113 3.42 11.30 -23.52
N GLY A 114 2.93 10.44 -24.42
CA GLY A 114 3.76 9.55 -25.23
C GLY A 114 4.21 8.27 -24.52
N VAL A 115 3.75 8.03 -23.28
CA VAL A 115 4.11 6.86 -22.49
C VAL A 115 3.05 5.77 -22.67
N GLU A 116 3.38 4.73 -23.44
CA GLU A 116 2.49 3.58 -23.69
C GLU A 116 2.34 2.68 -22.46
N ALA A 117 1.55 3.16 -21.50
CA ALA A 117 1.27 2.49 -20.25
C ALA A 117 0.06 1.54 -20.34
N GLU A 118 0.11 0.43 -19.60
CA GLU A 118 -0.99 -0.51 -19.49
C GLU A 118 -1.12 -1.07 -18.07
N LEU A 119 -2.34 -1.41 -17.66
CA LEU A 119 -2.58 -2.15 -16.43
C LEU A 119 -2.21 -3.62 -16.67
N SER A 120 -1.39 -4.19 -15.78
CA SER A 120 -0.99 -5.59 -15.82
C SER A 120 -1.15 -6.28 -14.47
N GLY A 121 -1.43 -7.57 -14.53
CA GLY A 121 -1.74 -8.37 -13.34
C GLY A 121 -2.96 -7.81 -12.62
N ARG A 122 -2.83 -7.58 -11.31
CA ARG A 122 -3.93 -7.09 -10.47
C ARG A 122 -3.92 -5.57 -10.32
N ASN A 123 -2.75 -4.99 -10.09
CA ASN A 123 -2.61 -3.66 -9.52
C ASN A 123 -1.35 -2.90 -9.99
N ASP A 124 -0.68 -3.36 -11.03
CA ASP A 124 0.57 -2.75 -11.51
C ASP A 124 0.35 -2.05 -12.85
N ILE A 125 0.96 -0.89 -13.05
CA ILE A 125 1.01 -0.23 -14.36
C ILE A 125 2.40 -0.48 -14.95
N LEU A 126 2.45 -0.95 -16.19
CA LEU A 126 3.69 -1.26 -16.91
C LEU A 126 3.86 -0.35 -18.13
N VAL A 127 5.12 -0.15 -18.53
CA VAL A 127 5.53 0.42 -19.82
C VAL A 127 6.60 -0.48 -20.40
N GLY A 128 6.42 -0.95 -21.63
CA GLY A 128 7.35 -1.90 -22.26
C GLY A 128 7.58 -3.18 -21.43
N GLY A 129 6.56 -3.65 -20.73
CA GLY A 129 6.63 -4.82 -19.83
C GLY A 129 7.34 -4.59 -18.49
N LYS A 130 7.78 -3.36 -18.19
CA LYS A 130 8.41 -2.99 -16.91
C LYS A 130 7.48 -2.15 -16.07
N LYS A 131 7.43 -2.43 -14.77
CA LYS A 131 6.56 -1.72 -13.82
C LYS A 131 7.02 -0.28 -13.58
N ILE A 132 6.07 0.64 -13.67
CA ILE A 132 6.20 2.07 -13.35
C ILE A 132 5.33 2.49 -12.16
N SER A 133 4.34 1.68 -11.77
CA SER A 133 3.40 1.98 -10.70
C SER A 133 2.99 0.70 -9.98
N GLY A 134 2.88 0.76 -8.66
CA GLY A 134 2.16 -0.23 -7.86
C GLY A 134 0.98 0.42 -7.14
N ASN A 135 -0.18 -0.23 -7.18
CA ASN A 135 -1.42 0.32 -6.64
C ASN A 135 -1.93 -0.49 -5.45
N ALA A 136 -2.57 0.17 -4.49
CA ALA A 136 -3.17 -0.45 -3.33
C ALA A 136 -4.48 0.25 -2.97
N GLN A 137 -5.36 -0.48 -2.29
CA GLN A 137 -6.67 0.02 -1.89
C GLN A 137 -6.88 -0.21 -0.40
N PHE A 138 -7.62 0.70 0.22
CA PHE A 138 -8.09 0.57 1.58
C PHE A 138 -9.57 0.92 1.64
N PHE A 139 -10.32 0.17 2.44
CA PHE A 139 -11.76 0.36 2.62
C PHE A 139 -12.08 0.49 4.11
N THR A 140 -13.00 1.39 4.45
CA THR A 140 -13.57 1.51 5.79
C THR A 140 -14.93 2.21 5.72
N ARG A 141 -15.94 1.66 6.41
CA ARG A 141 -17.24 2.31 6.65
C ARG A 141 -17.91 2.91 5.39
N GLY A 142 -17.88 2.20 4.26
CA GLY A 142 -18.49 2.66 3.00
C GLY A 142 -17.69 3.71 2.24
N ARG A 143 -16.46 4.00 2.67
CA ARG A 143 -15.50 4.83 1.94
C ARG A 143 -14.24 4.03 1.62
N MET A 144 -13.54 4.46 0.59
CA MET A 144 -12.28 3.86 0.19
C MET A 144 -11.33 4.88 -0.38
N TYR A 145 -10.05 4.52 -0.39
CA TYR A 145 -9.10 5.12 -1.30
C TYR A 145 -8.43 4.07 -2.17
N SER A 146 -8.06 4.49 -3.37
CA SER A 146 -7.18 3.75 -4.28
C SER A 146 -5.99 4.63 -4.60
N HIS A 147 -4.82 4.24 -4.09
CA HIS A 147 -3.59 4.98 -4.31
C HIS A 147 -2.56 4.18 -5.10
N GLY A 148 -1.62 4.89 -5.69
CA GLY A 148 -0.53 4.29 -6.42
C GLY A 148 0.70 5.17 -6.44
N THR A 149 1.83 4.53 -6.66
CA THR A 149 3.10 5.22 -6.96
C THR A 149 3.17 5.51 -8.46
N LEU A 150 3.90 6.55 -8.87
CA LEU A 150 4.35 6.75 -10.24
C LEU A 150 5.84 7.02 -10.16
N MET A 151 6.63 6.01 -10.51
CA MET A 151 8.09 6.10 -10.52
C MET A 151 8.50 7.01 -11.68
N PHE A 152 8.48 8.32 -11.45
CA PHE A 152 8.77 9.30 -12.49
C PHE A 152 10.27 9.33 -12.78
N ASP A 153 11.09 9.53 -11.75
CA ASP A 153 12.55 9.54 -11.80
C ASP A 153 13.17 9.05 -10.47
N VAL A 154 12.73 7.89 -9.99
CA VAL A 154 13.16 7.32 -8.71
C VAL A 154 14.57 6.75 -8.82
N ASN A 155 15.38 6.87 -7.75
CA ASN A 155 16.65 6.18 -7.67
C ASN A 155 16.42 4.67 -7.43
N LEU A 156 16.37 3.91 -8.53
CA LEU A 156 16.12 2.46 -8.49
C LEU A 156 17.20 1.67 -7.74
N GLU A 157 18.41 2.20 -7.54
CA GLU A 157 19.43 1.54 -6.73
C GLU A 157 19.09 1.62 -5.24
N ASN A 158 18.58 2.76 -4.79
CA ASN A 158 18.14 2.95 -3.40
C ASN A 158 16.97 2.04 -3.05
N VAL A 159 16.08 1.74 -4.01
CA VAL A 159 15.01 0.74 -3.84
C VAL A 159 15.60 -0.63 -3.45
N VAL A 160 16.69 -1.05 -4.10
CA VAL A 160 17.34 -2.34 -3.81
C VAL A 160 18.01 -2.33 -2.45
N LYS A 161 18.66 -1.22 -2.10
CA LYS A 161 19.43 -1.09 -0.86
C LYS A 161 18.53 -0.96 0.37
N ALA A 162 17.38 -0.30 0.23
CA ALA A 162 16.45 -0.04 1.32
C ALA A 162 15.57 -1.25 1.71
N LEU A 163 15.24 -2.12 0.75
CA LEU A 163 14.33 -3.24 0.97
C LEU A 163 15.09 -4.56 1.14
N LYS A 164 14.75 -5.34 2.17
CA LYS A 164 15.24 -6.71 2.30
C LYS A 164 14.58 -7.59 1.25
N VAL A 165 15.41 -8.27 0.46
CA VAL A 165 14.97 -9.31 -0.45
C VAL A 165 15.01 -10.64 0.30
N ASN A 166 13.90 -11.38 0.35
CA ASN A 166 13.86 -12.72 0.97
C ASN A 166 14.99 -13.59 0.45
N LYS A 167 15.64 -14.34 1.34
CA LYS A 167 16.80 -15.21 1.02
C LYS A 167 16.53 -16.20 -0.12
N GLU A 168 15.30 -16.69 -0.28
CA GLU A 168 14.88 -17.53 -1.41
C GLU A 168 14.98 -16.85 -2.79
N LYS A 169 14.96 -15.51 -2.84
CA LYS A 169 15.15 -14.71 -4.07
C LYS A 169 16.61 -14.30 -4.29
N ILE A 170 17.51 -14.58 -3.34
CA ILE A 170 18.90 -14.09 -3.35
C ILE A 170 19.81 -14.91 -4.29
N GLU A 171 19.41 -16.11 -4.72
CA GLU A 171 20.30 -16.99 -5.50
C GLU A 171 20.64 -16.53 -6.94
N SER A 172 20.22 -15.34 -7.43
CA SER A 172 20.71 -14.85 -8.75
C SER A 172 20.49 -13.36 -9.09
N LYS A 173 19.96 -12.50 -8.21
CA LYS A 173 19.28 -11.27 -8.67
C LYS A 173 19.78 -9.97 -8.02
N GLY A 174 20.89 -9.42 -8.55
CA GLY A 174 21.37 -8.06 -8.26
C GLY A 174 20.55 -6.94 -8.95
N ILE A 175 21.09 -5.71 -8.97
CA ILE A 175 20.46 -4.49 -9.58
C ILE A 175 19.94 -4.75 -11.00
N LYS A 176 20.68 -5.53 -11.81
CA LYS A 176 20.29 -5.91 -13.18
C LYS A 176 18.92 -6.60 -13.25
N SER A 177 18.55 -7.40 -12.25
CA SER A 177 17.26 -8.10 -12.19
C SER A 177 16.09 -7.20 -11.73
N ILE A 178 16.37 -6.03 -11.16
CA ILE A 178 15.34 -5.05 -10.80
C ILE A 178 15.07 -4.13 -11.98
N ARG A 179 16.12 -3.63 -12.66
CA ARG A 179 15.97 -2.86 -13.91
C ARG A 179 15.31 -3.66 -15.06
N SER A 180 15.28 -4.99 -14.96
CA SER A 180 14.51 -5.85 -15.87
C SER A 180 13.02 -5.95 -15.52
N ARG A 181 12.60 -5.44 -14.35
CA ARG A 181 11.23 -5.53 -13.82
C ARG A 181 10.58 -4.17 -13.57
N VAL A 182 11.36 -3.15 -13.25
CA VAL A 182 10.89 -1.78 -13.00
C VAL A 182 11.67 -0.77 -13.84
N THR A 183 11.06 0.38 -14.11
CA THR A 183 11.64 1.47 -14.92
C THR A 183 11.06 2.80 -14.46
N ASN A 184 11.77 3.90 -14.73
CA ASN A 184 11.24 5.24 -14.52
C ASN A 184 10.42 5.70 -15.73
N ILE A 185 9.36 6.47 -15.51
CA ILE A 185 8.50 7.03 -16.56
C ILE A 185 9.29 7.99 -17.45
N SER A 186 10.18 8.80 -16.86
CA SER A 186 11.05 9.75 -17.57
C SER A 186 11.92 9.10 -18.65
N GLU A 187 12.25 7.81 -18.53
CA GLU A 187 13.02 7.04 -19.52
C GLU A 187 12.21 6.69 -20.78
N HIS A 188 10.88 6.85 -20.75
CA HIS A 188 9.96 6.52 -21.85
C HIS A 188 9.24 7.76 -22.40
N MET A 189 9.73 8.95 -22.06
CA MET A 189 9.20 10.23 -22.55
C MET A 189 10.15 10.83 -23.59
N ASP A 190 9.59 11.43 -24.64
CA ASP A 190 10.38 12.13 -25.67
C ASP A 190 10.95 13.46 -25.15
N GLU A 191 10.19 14.14 -24.30
CA GLU A 191 10.55 15.43 -23.71
C GLU A 191 10.97 15.28 -22.24
N LYS A 192 12.05 15.99 -21.87
CA LYS A 192 12.48 16.08 -20.47
C LYS A 192 11.69 17.16 -19.76
N ILE A 193 10.81 16.76 -18.87
CA ILE A 193 10.05 17.64 -17.98
C ILE A 193 10.40 17.38 -16.52
N SER A 194 10.12 18.35 -15.66
CA SER A 194 10.17 18.18 -14.20
C SER A 194 9.01 17.33 -13.70
N ARG A 195 9.13 16.82 -12.46
CA ARG A 195 8.03 16.10 -11.78
C ARG A 195 6.83 17.02 -11.58
N GLU A 196 7.07 18.31 -11.32
CA GLU A 196 6.05 19.33 -11.13
C GLU A 196 5.24 19.53 -12.41
N GLU A 197 5.92 19.69 -13.56
CA GLU A 197 5.27 19.75 -14.88
C GLU A 197 4.53 18.44 -15.22
N PHE A 198 5.10 17.30 -14.84
CA PHE A 198 4.44 16.00 -14.97
C PHE A 198 3.14 15.93 -14.15
N LYS A 199 3.17 16.36 -12.88
CA LYS A 199 1.99 16.46 -12.00
C LYS A 199 0.93 17.38 -12.60
N GLU A 200 1.32 18.58 -13.04
CA GLU A 200 0.39 19.53 -13.66
C GLU A 200 -0.25 18.96 -14.93
N THR A 201 0.53 18.26 -15.74
CA THR A 201 0.01 17.63 -16.96
C THR A 201 -0.97 16.50 -16.65
N LEU A 202 -0.66 15.65 -15.67
CA LEU A 202 -1.60 14.62 -15.19
C LEU A 202 -2.89 15.25 -14.68
N LEU A 203 -2.81 16.32 -13.89
CA LEU A 203 -3.99 17.04 -13.40
C LEU A 203 -4.85 17.56 -14.55
N ARG A 204 -4.25 18.23 -15.55
CA ARG A 204 -4.98 18.75 -16.72
C ARG A 204 -5.72 17.64 -17.48
N TYR A 205 -5.10 16.47 -17.65
CA TYR A 205 -5.74 15.34 -18.34
C TYR A 205 -6.82 14.65 -17.48
N ILE A 206 -6.62 14.52 -16.18
CA ILE A 206 -7.60 13.89 -15.29
C ILE A 206 -8.85 14.77 -15.14
N PHE A 207 -8.69 16.09 -15.13
CA PHE A 207 -9.78 17.07 -15.07
C PHE A 207 -10.16 17.63 -16.45
N GLU A 208 -9.87 16.89 -17.54
CA GLU A 208 -10.22 17.29 -18.90
C GLU A 208 -11.72 17.67 -18.99
N GLY A 209 -12.00 18.82 -19.59
CA GLY A 209 -13.36 19.38 -19.69
C GLY A 209 -13.74 20.37 -18.57
N SER A 210 -12.83 20.66 -17.63
CA SER A 210 -12.97 21.77 -16.68
C SER A 210 -12.10 22.95 -17.11
N ASP A 211 -12.64 24.17 -17.10
CA ASP A 211 -11.87 25.39 -17.43
C ASP A 211 -10.75 25.65 -16.42
N GLU A 212 -10.99 25.32 -15.15
CA GLU A 212 -10.04 25.36 -14.06
C GLU A 212 -10.06 24.03 -13.30
N ILE A 213 -8.94 23.63 -12.69
CA ILE A 213 -8.87 22.43 -11.85
C ILE A 213 -9.60 22.73 -10.53
N PRO A 214 -10.76 22.10 -10.23
CA PRO A 214 -11.50 22.34 -9.01
C PRO A 214 -10.64 21.93 -7.80
N THR A 215 -10.16 22.92 -7.04
CA THR A 215 -9.14 22.70 -6.01
C THR A 215 -9.67 23.02 -4.62
N TYR A 216 -9.51 22.07 -3.70
CA TYR A 216 -9.69 22.26 -2.27
C TYR A 216 -8.33 22.55 -1.62
N LYS A 217 -8.21 23.74 -1.02
CA LYS A 217 -7.04 24.11 -0.21
C LYS A 217 -7.33 23.80 1.25
N LEU A 218 -6.43 23.05 1.89
CA LEU A 218 -6.55 22.72 3.31
C LEU A 218 -6.51 24.02 4.14
N SER A 219 -7.47 24.17 5.04
CA SER A 219 -7.49 25.28 6.01
C SER A 219 -6.52 25.01 7.17
N ASP A 220 -6.25 26.02 7.99
CA ASP A 220 -5.47 25.85 9.23
C ASP A 220 -6.11 24.81 10.18
N GLY A 221 -7.45 24.73 10.18
CA GLY A 221 -8.20 23.73 10.96
C GLY A 221 -7.99 22.30 10.43
N ASP A 222 -7.94 22.15 9.11
CA ASP A 222 -7.63 20.86 8.46
C ASP A 222 -6.20 20.43 8.81
N TRP A 223 -5.23 21.33 8.64
CA TRP A 223 -3.83 21.07 8.96
C TRP A 223 -3.62 20.68 10.43
N LYS A 224 -4.40 21.24 11.35
CA LYS A 224 -4.38 20.83 12.76
C LYS A 224 -4.78 19.36 12.91
N LYS A 225 -5.90 18.94 12.31
CA LYS A 225 -6.36 17.55 12.35
C LYS A 225 -5.40 16.58 11.64
N VAL A 226 -4.83 17.00 10.51
CA VAL A 226 -3.80 16.24 9.79
C VAL A 226 -2.59 15.99 10.68
N LYS A 227 -2.07 17.03 11.37
CA LYS A 227 -0.95 16.89 12.30
C LYS A 227 -1.29 15.96 13.46
N GLU A 228 -2.49 16.07 14.03
CA GLU A 228 -2.96 15.16 15.09
C GLU A 228 -2.98 13.69 14.63
N ILE A 229 -3.46 13.42 13.40
CA ILE A 229 -3.44 12.08 12.80
C ILE A 229 -2.00 11.60 12.57
N ALA A 230 -1.14 12.47 12.04
CA ALA A 230 0.26 12.14 11.78
C ALA A 230 1.00 11.74 13.06
N GLU A 231 0.91 12.53 14.13
CA GLU A 231 1.56 12.23 15.42
C GLU A 231 0.98 10.96 16.06
N LYS A 232 -0.34 10.78 16.00
CA LYS A 232 -1.00 9.61 16.60
C LYS A 232 -0.67 8.31 15.88
N ARG A 233 -0.43 8.35 14.56
CA ARG A 233 -0.29 7.15 13.74
C ARG A 233 1.01 7.11 12.96
N TYR A 234 1.20 7.99 11.97
CA TYR A 234 2.25 7.83 10.97
C TYR A 234 3.65 8.17 11.49
N LYS A 235 3.75 8.92 12.59
CA LYS A 235 4.99 9.18 13.33
C LYS A 235 5.11 8.35 14.62
N ASN A 236 4.14 7.46 14.87
CA ASN A 236 4.13 6.60 16.03
C ASN A 236 4.91 5.31 15.75
N TRP A 237 5.91 5.02 16.60
CA TRP A 237 6.77 3.85 16.45
C TRP A 237 6.00 2.53 16.57
N ASP A 238 5.04 2.42 17.50
CA ASP A 238 4.24 1.19 17.68
C ASP A 238 3.40 0.88 16.46
N TRP A 239 2.89 1.90 15.77
CA TRP A 239 2.20 1.72 14.49
C TRP A 239 3.14 1.25 13.39
N ASN A 240 4.29 1.90 13.23
CA ASN A 240 5.24 1.62 12.15
C ASN A 240 5.99 0.30 12.35
N PHE A 241 6.36 -0.05 13.58
CA PHE A 241 7.24 -1.17 13.92
C PHE A 241 6.68 -2.16 14.95
N GLY A 242 5.78 -1.74 15.85
CA GLY A 242 5.43 -2.40 17.13
C GLY A 242 4.78 -3.79 17.10
N LYS A 243 4.93 -4.56 16.02
CA LYS A 243 4.51 -5.95 15.93
C LYS A 243 5.73 -6.88 16.10
N SER A 244 5.97 -7.35 17.33
CA SER A 244 6.94 -8.42 17.64
C SER A 244 6.29 -9.48 18.54
N PRO A 245 5.37 -10.30 17.99
CA PRO A 245 4.64 -11.29 18.78
C PRO A 245 5.57 -12.42 19.22
N LYS A 246 5.34 -12.96 20.42
CA LYS A 246 5.91 -14.26 20.80
C LYS A 246 5.25 -15.34 19.96
N PHE A 247 6.03 -16.31 19.49
CA PHE A 247 5.54 -17.46 18.76
C PHE A 247 6.49 -18.64 18.92
N ASN A 248 5.94 -19.84 18.83
CA ASN A 248 6.67 -21.10 18.80
C ASN A 248 6.23 -22.01 17.63
N VAL A 249 5.20 -21.59 16.88
CA VAL A 249 4.76 -22.19 15.63
C VAL A 249 4.70 -21.08 14.58
N GLN A 250 5.26 -21.34 13.40
CA GLN A 250 5.21 -20.45 12.25
C GLN A 250 4.84 -21.24 11.01
N HIS A 251 3.81 -20.77 10.31
CA HIS A 251 3.39 -21.31 9.01
C HIS A 251 3.32 -20.19 7.99
N SER A 252 3.97 -20.38 6.84
CA SER A 252 3.93 -19.39 5.77
C SER A 252 3.69 -20.06 4.42
N LYS A 253 2.85 -19.44 3.60
CA LYS A 253 2.57 -19.89 2.23
C LYS A 253 2.30 -18.70 1.31
N ARG A 254 2.80 -18.80 0.08
CA ARG A 254 2.51 -17.86 -0.99
C ARG A 254 1.30 -18.31 -1.80
N PHE A 255 0.32 -17.43 -1.92
CA PHE A 255 -0.88 -17.57 -2.74
C PHE A 255 -0.85 -16.57 -3.92
N PRO A 256 -1.75 -16.69 -4.91
CA PRO A 256 -1.89 -15.69 -5.96
C PRO A 256 -2.17 -14.27 -5.45
N ILE A 257 -2.77 -14.15 -4.26
CA ILE A 257 -3.10 -12.88 -3.59
C ILE A 257 -1.92 -12.25 -2.82
N GLY A 258 -0.80 -12.95 -2.68
CA GLY A 258 0.29 -12.61 -1.77
C GLY A 258 0.65 -13.76 -0.83
N SER A 259 1.65 -13.53 0.00
CA SER A 259 2.04 -14.39 1.12
C SER A 259 1.19 -14.13 2.36
N ILE A 260 0.89 -15.21 3.07
CA ILE A 260 0.31 -15.19 4.43
C ILE A 260 1.34 -15.88 5.34
N ASP A 261 1.71 -15.25 6.44
CA ASP A 261 2.61 -15.74 7.50
C ASP A 261 1.88 -15.71 8.83
N ILE A 262 1.60 -16.88 9.41
CA ILE A 262 0.85 -17.05 10.65
C ILE A 262 1.85 -17.43 11.75
N ARG A 263 1.89 -16.60 12.80
CA ARG A 263 2.71 -16.83 13.99
C ARG A 263 1.82 -17.12 15.18
N LEU A 264 1.98 -18.30 15.77
CA LEU A 264 1.20 -18.76 16.91
C LEU A 264 2.10 -19.03 18.12
N GLU A 265 1.63 -18.66 19.30
CA GLU A 265 2.16 -19.17 20.57
C GLU A 265 1.24 -20.27 21.07
N VAL A 266 1.66 -21.53 20.98
CA VAL A 266 0.87 -22.68 21.43
C VAL A 266 1.42 -23.20 22.75
N LYS A 267 0.61 -23.17 23.82
CA LYS A 267 0.95 -23.77 25.12
C LYS A 267 -0.12 -24.73 25.59
N LYS A 268 0.32 -25.89 26.09
CA LYS A 268 -0.58 -26.95 26.59
C LYS A 268 -1.70 -27.30 25.58
N GLY A 269 -1.36 -27.29 24.29
CA GLY A 269 -2.29 -27.58 23.19
C GLY A 269 -3.32 -26.49 22.87
N ARG A 270 -3.13 -25.24 23.33
CA ARG A 270 -4.02 -24.10 23.03
C ARG A 270 -3.24 -22.92 22.46
N ILE A 271 -3.88 -22.17 21.57
CA ILE A 271 -3.34 -20.95 20.97
C ILE A 271 -3.46 -19.82 22.00
N GLU A 272 -2.35 -19.33 22.54
CA GLU A 272 -2.30 -18.20 23.48
C GLU A 272 -2.10 -16.85 22.78
N ALA A 273 -1.46 -16.86 21.61
CA ALA A 273 -1.31 -15.69 20.75
C ALA A 273 -1.38 -16.10 19.28
N CYS A 274 -1.92 -15.23 18.44
CA CYS A 274 -1.97 -15.38 17.00
C CYS A 274 -1.64 -14.02 16.37
N THR A 275 -0.77 -14.02 15.37
CA THR A 275 -0.51 -12.84 14.56
C THR A 275 -0.36 -13.24 13.11
N ILE A 276 -1.06 -12.54 12.23
CA ILE A 276 -1.10 -12.80 10.80
C ILE A 276 -0.37 -11.66 10.08
N PHE A 277 0.74 -11.99 9.45
CA PHE A 277 1.49 -11.12 8.58
C PHE A 277 1.28 -11.46 7.11
N GLY A 278 1.58 -10.51 6.22
CA GLY A 278 1.61 -10.75 4.79
C GLY A 278 1.61 -9.49 3.94
N ASP A 279 1.76 -9.70 2.64
CA ASP A 279 1.70 -8.67 1.58
C ASP A 279 0.40 -8.78 0.75
N PHE A 280 -0.64 -9.38 1.30
CA PHE A 280 -1.96 -9.51 0.68
C PHE A 280 -2.79 -8.22 0.76
N PHE A 281 -3.81 -8.16 -0.09
CA PHE A 281 -4.87 -7.14 -0.07
C PHE A 281 -6.16 -7.76 0.48
N GLY A 282 -6.75 -7.13 1.48
CA GLY A 282 -7.98 -7.56 2.14
C GLY A 282 -8.85 -6.38 2.54
N VAL A 283 -10.16 -6.60 2.62
CA VAL A 283 -11.13 -5.61 3.10
C VAL A 283 -11.16 -5.62 4.63
N GLY A 284 -11.26 -6.82 5.21
CA GLY A 284 -11.37 -7.01 6.65
C GLY A 284 -10.07 -6.81 7.41
N ASP A 285 -10.18 -6.54 8.71
CA ASP A 285 -9.03 -6.51 9.61
C ASP A 285 -8.71 -7.93 10.10
N VAL A 286 -7.51 -8.42 9.79
CA VAL A 286 -7.09 -9.78 10.18
C VAL A 286 -7.08 -10.00 11.69
N LYS A 287 -7.11 -8.92 12.49
CA LYS A 287 -7.33 -9.01 13.94
C LYS A 287 -8.59 -9.79 14.32
N GLU A 288 -9.64 -9.70 13.51
CA GLU A 288 -10.87 -10.45 13.76
C GLU A 288 -10.63 -11.97 13.72
N ILE A 289 -9.75 -12.44 12.83
CA ILE A 289 -9.34 -13.84 12.75
C ILE A 289 -8.38 -14.18 13.90
N GLU A 290 -7.42 -13.31 14.19
CA GLU A 290 -6.47 -13.48 15.30
C GLU A 290 -7.20 -13.69 16.63
N GLU A 291 -8.18 -12.84 16.94
CA GLU A 291 -9.00 -12.88 18.15
C GLU A 291 -9.85 -14.16 18.25
N ARG A 292 -10.42 -14.62 17.14
CA ARG A 292 -11.21 -15.87 17.09
C ARG A 292 -10.38 -17.11 17.40
N LEU A 293 -9.08 -17.08 17.10
CA LEU A 293 -8.18 -18.20 17.33
C LEU A 293 -7.62 -18.22 18.76
N LEU A 294 -7.75 -17.15 19.55
CA LEU A 294 -7.26 -17.11 20.92
C LEU A 294 -8.01 -18.11 21.81
N GLY A 295 -7.26 -18.90 22.58
CA GLY A 295 -7.77 -19.94 23.49
C GLY A 295 -8.24 -21.22 22.80
N VAL A 296 -8.34 -21.23 21.46
CA VAL A 296 -8.75 -22.40 20.68
C VAL A 296 -7.74 -23.52 20.86
N ARG A 297 -8.24 -24.77 20.96
CA ARG A 297 -7.37 -25.94 21.00
C ARG A 297 -6.67 -26.06 19.64
N TYR A 298 -5.37 -26.28 19.65
CA TYR A 298 -4.57 -26.39 18.43
C TYR A 298 -4.77 -27.78 17.77
N GLU A 299 -5.97 -27.98 17.23
CA GLU A 299 -6.40 -29.13 16.44
C GLU A 299 -7.35 -28.65 15.34
N ARG A 300 -7.37 -29.37 14.22
CA ARG A 300 -8.11 -28.95 13.01
C ARG A 300 -9.59 -28.67 13.24
N SER A 301 -10.31 -29.56 13.91
CA SER A 301 -11.76 -29.43 14.15
C SER A 301 -12.11 -28.21 14.99
N SER A 302 -11.31 -27.91 16.02
CA SER A 302 -11.50 -26.74 16.88
C SER A 302 -11.25 -25.43 16.12
N ILE A 303 -10.26 -25.41 15.22
CA ILE A 303 -9.98 -24.25 14.34
C ILE A 303 -11.11 -24.07 13.31
N GLU A 304 -11.61 -25.15 12.70
CA GLU A 304 -12.73 -25.12 11.76
C GLU A 304 -13.99 -24.53 12.40
N GLU A 305 -14.31 -24.94 13.64
CA GLU A 305 -15.44 -24.41 14.41
C GLU A 305 -15.26 -22.95 14.80
N ALA A 306 -14.05 -22.55 15.26
CA ALA A 306 -13.77 -21.17 15.65
C ALA A 306 -13.92 -20.18 14.48
N LEU A 307 -13.62 -20.63 13.26
CA LEU A 307 -13.73 -19.84 12.04
C LEU A 307 -15.03 -20.10 11.26
N LYS A 308 -16.01 -20.84 11.82
CA LYS A 308 -17.22 -21.28 11.09
C LYS A 308 -17.95 -20.17 10.35
N ASP A 309 -18.11 -19.01 11.00
CA ASP A 309 -18.86 -17.85 10.48
C ASP A 309 -17.97 -16.81 9.80
N ILE A 310 -16.66 -17.07 9.66
CA ILE A 310 -15.71 -16.17 9.00
C ILE A 310 -15.70 -16.45 7.49
N ASP A 311 -15.99 -15.41 6.72
CA ASP A 311 -15.71 -15.39 5.28
C ASP A 311 -14.23 -15.04 5.06
N VAL A 312 -13.39 -16.07 4.87
CA VAL A 312 -11.94 -15.92 4.61
C VAL A 312 -11.67 -15.06 3.38
N SER A 313 -12.57 -15.06 2.39
CA SER A 313 -12.39 -14.28 1.17
C SER A 313 -12.45 -12.77 1.39
N HIS A 314 -13.13 -12.33 2.45
CA HIS A 314 -13.18 -10.93 2.88
C HIS A 314 -11.81 -10.39 3.30
N TYR A 315 -10.93 -11.24 3.83
CA TYR A 315 -9.61 -10.87 4.35
C TYR A 315 -8.47 -11.19 3.38
N PHE A 316 -8.61 -12.28 2.61
CA PHE A 316 -7.53 -12.80 1.76
C PHE A 316 -7.92 -12.95 0.28
N GLY A 317 -9.06 -12.41 -0.16
CA GLY A 317 -9.50 -12.51 -1.55
C GLY A 317 -9.80 -13.96 -1.97
N ASN A 318 -9.21 -14.42 -3.07
CA ASN A 318 -9.53 -15.75 -3.63
C ASN A 318 -8.82 -16.92 -2.90
N VAL A 319 -8.73 -16.87 -1.57
CA VAL A 319 -8.22 -17.98 -0.73
C VAL A 319 -9.42 -18.65 -0.09
N SER A 320 -9.58 -19.95 -0.33
CA SER A 320 -10.66 -20.70 0.29
C SER A 320 -10.42 -20.89 1.78
N LYS A 321 -11.50 -21.04 2.53
CA LYS A 321 -11.41 -21.34 3.97
C LYS A 321 -10.64 -22.63 4.26
N GLN A 322 -10.76 -23.65 3.41
CA GLN A 322 -10.01 -24.89 3.56
C GLN A 322 -8.51 -24.70 3.38
N GLU A 323 -8.09 -23.92 2.36
CA GLU A 323 -6.67 -23.59 2.15
C GLU A 323 -6.10 -22.77 3.31
N PHE A 324 -6.88 -21.84 3.86
CA PHE A 324 -6.45 -21.06 5.02
C PHE A 324 -6.31 -21.94 6.26
N ILE A 325 -7.27 -22.83 6.54
CA ILE A 325 -7.19 -23.74 7.69
C ILE A 325 -6.00 -24.70 7.56
N GLN A 326 -5.71 -25.20 6.35
CA GLN A 326 -4.52 -26.02 6.07
C GLN A 326 -3.21 -25.24 6.28
N LEU A 327 -3.21 -23.91 6.16
CA LEU A 327 -2.06 -23.09 6.52
C LEU A 327 -1.90 -22.96 8.04
N VAL A 328 -3.01 -22.90 8.79
CA VAL A 328 -2.96 -22.75 10.25
C VAL A 328 -2.50 -24.05 10.94
N TYR A 329 -2.86 -25.22 10.39
CA TYR A 329 -2.61 -26.56 10.95
C TYR A 329 -2.26 -27.59 9.87
#